data_AF-A0A3S0UN64-F1
#
_entry.id   AF-A0A3S0UN64-F1
#
_cell.length_a   1.000
_cell.length_b   1.000
_cell.length_c   1.000
_cell.angle_alpha   90.00
_cell.angle_beta   90.00
_cell.angle_gamma   90.00
#
_symmetry.space_group_name_H-M   'P 1'
#
loop_
_entity.id
_entity.type
_entity.pdbx_description
1 polymer ?
#
loop_
_entity_poly.entity_id
_entity_poly.type
_entity_poly.pdbx_seq_one_letter_code
_entity_poly.pdbx_strand_id
1 'polypeptide(L)'
;MPMRFPVPVALLLALIGTPALAGQYETIDYHVQQMITYAASNDASGVLTFREQLGNLRRPQDGDANQARPLLQQGESQMARGNAKEAMNRFRQAFIADPTDANIAVALGSAYARLQRWREAERLLVYALSLAPEQSAAWLALGEVYAQAGDTQRATGAFANAYRFAADPAQLAEHLRQRATGDTRDTVRIGALQALRLMQPGENPVTANPATPAPVTPATPSTNTTDPPANSANLLGALKRGLTQLATPPGNGERPAAIPVGTSAPPGNSGQQIYRRSLPRTCLIVTFRNGKLADLGSGLLVSADGLVLTNNHVIENAQNLAVRCGERESTAEVRRRGKNPDLALLTTSLRGSDSFILNETYSPDLIGLEVFVIGNPYGLEGTFSTGIISGLREMDGVRYLQISAPISPGNSGGPVILSDGTVIGIATMGLKVGQNLNFAIASAEVIASALFDAARMKHQPLQSKKP
;
A
#
# COMPACT_ATOMS: atom_id res chain seq x y z
N MET A 1 -32.67 11.57 -34.00
CA MET A 1 -32.52 10.61 -32.88
C MET A 1 -31.05 10.56 -32.48
N PRO A 2 -30.62 11.11 -31.34
CA PRO A 2 -29.23 10.95 -30.91
C PRO A 2 -29.08 9.64 -30.13
N MET A 3 -28.14 8.80 -30.56
CA MET A 3 -27.71 7.61 -29.82
C MET A 3 -27.13 8.03 -28.48
N ARG A 4 -27.70 7.52 -27.40
CA ARG A 4 -27.16 7.60 -26.05
C ARG A 4 -25.91 6.70 -25.98
N PHE A 5 -24.75 7.28 -25.78
CA PHE A 5 -23.59 6.57 -25.25
C PHE A 5 -23.72 6.45 -23.73
N PRO A 6 -23.64 5.26 -23.13
CA PRO A 6 -23.33 5.14 -21.72
C PRO A 6 -21.80 5.12 -21.52
N VAL A 7 -21.34 6.02 -20.67
CA VAL A 7 -19.99 6.23 -20.11
C VAL A 7 -19.79 5.22 -18.95
N PRO A 8 -18.57 4.86 -18.48
CA PRO A 8 -17.32 4.57 -19.17
C PRO A 8 -16.49 3.42 -18.48
N VAL A 9 -15.26 3.23 -18.95
CA VAL A 9 -14.01 2.81 -18.27
C VAL A 9 -13.88 3.03 -16.73
N ALA A 10 -14.78 3.79 -16.08
CA ALA A 10 -14.86 3.97 -14.63
C ALA A 10 -15.15 2.66 -13.89
N LEU A 11 -15.69 1.61 -14.51
CA LEU A 11 -15.98 0.36 -13.80
C LEU A 11 -14.73 -0.39 -13.30
N LEU A 12 -13.55 -0.15 -13.90
CA LEU A 12 -12.28 -0.69 -13.38
C LEU A 12 -11.73 0.09 -12.16
N LEU A 13 -12.32 1.26 -11.87
CA LEU A 13 -12.04 2.11 -10.70
C LEU A 13 -13.24 2.20 -9.73
N ALA A 14 -14.46 1.85 -10.18
CA ALA A 14 -15.72 1.96 -9.44
C ALA A 14 -16.19 0.64 -8.82
N LEU A 15 -15.52 -0.48 -9.11
CA LEU A 15 -15.53 -1.64 -8.20
C LEU A 15 -14.74 -1.39 -6.90
N ILE A 16 -14.18 -0.18 -6.73
CA ILE A 16 -13.47 0.33 -5.54
C ILE A 16 -14.07 1.71 -5.15
N GLY A 17 -15.31 1.99 -5.58
CA GLY A 17 -15.95 3.32 -5.45
C GLY A 17 -16.95 3.45 -4.30
N THR A 18 -17.05 2.45 -3.43
CA THR A 18 -17.77 2.56 -2.16
C THR A 18 -16.80 2.19 -1.02
N PRO A 19 -16.90 2.82 0.16
CA PRO A 19 -16.06 2.46 1.32
C PRO A 19 -16.22 0.99 1.74
N ALA A 20 -17.33 0.33 1.36
CA ALA A 20 -17.53 -1.10 1.58
C ALA A 20 -16.64 -1.98 0.67
N LEU A 21 -16.47 -1.61 -0.60
CA LEU A 21 -15.59 -2.31 -1.55
C LEU A 21 -14.11 -1.93 -1.31
N ALA A 22 -13.89 -0.68 -0.88
CA ALA A 22 -12.75 -0.07 -0.18
C ALA A 22 -12.26 -0.74 1.12
N GLY A 23 -13.03 -1.64 1.71
CA GLY A 23 -12.56 -2.49 2.81
C GLY A 23 -12.43 -3.94 2.38
N GLN A 24 -13.15 -4.30 1.31
CA GLN A 24 -13.15 -5.65 0.77
C GLN A 24 -11.83 -5.97 0.07
N TYR A 25 -11.27 -5.05 -0.73
CA TYR A 25 -9.95 -5.28 -1.35
C TYR A 25 -8.85 -5.42 -0.31
N GLU A 26 -8.86 -4.62 0.74
CA GLU A 26 -7.87 -4.58 1.82
C GLU A 26 -7.95 -5.87 2.65
N THR A 27 -9.17 -6.36 2.87
CA THR A 27 -9.41 -7.66 3.49
C THR A 27 -8.89 -8.79 2.59
N ILE A 28 -9.20 -8.75 1.29
CA ILE A 28 -8.70 -9.72 0.30
C ILE A 28 -7.17 -9.71 0.27
N ASP A 29 -6.57 -8.54 0.11
CA ASP A 29 -5.12 -8.33 0.04
C ASP A 29 -4.49 -8.84 1.33
N TYR A 30 -5.01 -8.48 2.50
CA TYR A 30 -4.54 -9.00 3.78
C TYR A 30 -4.50 -10.52 3.80
N HIS A 31 -5.59 -11.22 3.45
CA HIS A 31 -5.60 -12.68 3.45
C HIS A 31 -4.60 -13.26 2.43
N VAL A 32 -4.49 -12.67 1.24
CA VAL A 32 -3.50 -13.08 0.23
C VAL A 32 -2.07 -12.87 0.72
N GLN A 33 -1.75 -11.73 1.34
CA GLN A 33 -0.41 -11.47 1.92
C GLN A 33 -0.11 -12.42 3.09
N GLN A 34 -1.10 -12.78 3.90
CA GLN A 34 -0.94 -13.79 4.95
C GLN A 34 -0.63 -15.16 4.34
N MET A 35 -1.37 -15.59 3.32
CA MET A 35 -1.07 -16.84 2.59
C MET A 35 0.35 -16.84 2.02
N ILE A 36 0.83 -15.72 1.46
CA ILE A 36 2.22 -15.60 0.98
C ILE A 36 3.20 -15.78 2.13
N THR A 37 2.94 -15.16 3.28
CA THR A 37 3.83 -15.18 4.44
C THR A 37 3.93 -16.57 5.05
N TYR A 38 2.80 -17.27 5.23
CA TYR A 38 2.79 -18.65 5.70
C TYR A 38 3.43 -19.61 4.70
N ALA A 39 3.24 -19.39 3.39
CA ALA A 39 3.90 -20.20 2.37
C ALA A 39 5.43 -20.02 2.38
N ALA A 40 5.92 -18.79 2.55
CA ALA A 40 7.36 -18.50 2.63
C ALA A 40 8.03 -19.12 3.87
N SER A 41 7.27 -19.43 4.91
CA SER A 41 7.73 -20.15 6.11
C SER A 41 7.42 -21.65 6.08
N ASN A 42 6.92 -22.17 4.94
CA ASN A 42 6.46 -23.54 4.76
C ASN A 42 5.36 -23.99 5.76
N ASP A 43 4.58 -23.05 6.28
CA ASP A 43 3.44 -23.34 7.14
C ASP A 43 2.19 -23.63 6.29
N ALA A 44 1.92 -24.91 6.09
CA ALA A 44 0.75 -25.37 5.36
C ALA A 44 -0.58 -25.03 6.04
N SER A 45 -0.61 -25.05 7.37
CA SER A 45 -1.84 -24.83 8.12
C SER A 45 -2.27 -23.38 8.00
N GLY A 46 -1.34 -22.45 8.19
CA GLY A 46 -1.60 -21.01 8.04
C GLY A 46 -2.10 -20.67 6.64
N VAL A 47 -1.50 -21.23 5.59
CA VAL A 47 -1.99 -21.04 4.20
C VAL A 47 -3.44 -21.50 4.07
N LEU A 48 -3.80 -22.67 4.59
CA LEU A 48 -5.15 -23.22 4.44
C LEU A 48 -6.20 -22.43 5.25
N THR A 49 -5.83 -21.91 6.43
CA THR A 49 -6.68 -21.04 7.24
C THR A 49 -7.04 -19.76 6.49
N PHE A 50 -6.04 -19.06 5.95
CA PHE A 50 -6.29 -17.81 5.23
C PHE A 50 -6.96 -18.02 3.87
N ARG A 51 -6.71 -19.17 3.22
CA ARG A 51 -7.45 -19.61 2.04
C ARG A 51 -8.94 -19.79 2.34
N GLU A 52 -9.30 -20.41 3.45
CA GLU A 52 -10.70 -20.59 3.86
C GLU A 52 -11.37 -19.24 4.14
N GLN A 53 -10.69 -18.36 4.88
CA GLN A 53 -11.17 -17.00 5.13
C GLN A 53 -11.40 -16.21 3.83
N LEU A 54 -10.49 -16.34 2.87
CA LEU A 54 -10.60 -15.73 1.55
C LEU A 54 -11.79 -16.28 0.75
N GLY A 55 -12.02 -17.60 0.81
CA GLY A 55 -13.15 -18.27 0.17
C GLY A 55 -14.52 -17.90 0.75
N ASN A 56 -14.57 -17.46 2.02
CA ASN A 56 -15.79 -17.03 2.71
C ASN A 56 -16.19 -15.58 2.42
N LEU A 57 -15.37 -14.83 1.68
CA LEU A 57 -15.69 -13.45 1.32
C LEU A 57 -16.82 -13.38 0.30
N ARG A 58 -17.59 -12.29 0.36
CA ARG A 58 -18.72 -12.05 -0.53
C ARG A 58 -18.24 -11.93 -1.98
N ARG A 59 -18.79 -12.73 -2.89
CA ARG A 59 -18.46 -12.66 -4.31
C ARG A 59 -19.18 -11.49 -5.01
N PRO A 60 -18.61 -10.96 -6.11
CA PRO A 60 -19.31 -10.03 -6.99
C PRO A 60 -20.55 -10.67 -7.61
N GLN A 61 -21.43 -9.86 -8.19
CA GLN A 61 -22.53 -10.38 -9.02
C GLN A 61 -21.97 -11.00 -10.30
N ASP A 62 -22.59 -12.10 -10.73
CA ASP A 62 -22.23 -12.80 -11.96
C ASP A 62 -22.35 -11.87 -13.18
N GLY A 63 -21.41 -12.01 -14.11
CA GLY A 63 -21.43 -11.31 -15.39
C GLY A 63 -21.96 -12.16 -16.54
N ASP A 64 -21.74 -11.69 -17.77
CA ASP A 64 -22.12 -12.39 -19.00
C ASP A 64 -20.91 -13.09 -19.62
N ALA A 65 -20.74 -14.37 -19.25
CA ALA A 65 -19.67 -15.22 -19.77
C ALA A 65 -19.70 -15.38 -21.30
N ASN A 66 -20.88 -15.32 -21.93
CA ASN A 66 -21.00 -15.45 -23.39
C ASN A 66 -20.45 -14.21 -24.11
N GLN A 67 -20.63 -13.03 -23.52
CA GLN A 67 -20.01 -11.80 -24.02
C GLN A 67 -18.52 -11.74 -23.73
N ALA A 68 -18.09 -12.26 -22.57
CA ALA A 68 -16.69 -12.19 -22.14
C ALA A 68 -15.76 -13.14 -22.92
N ARG A 69 -16.21 -14.37 -23.21
CA ARG A 69 -15.40 -15.43 -23.84
C ARG A 69 -14.73 -15.04 -25.17
N PRO A 70 -15.42 -14.45 -26.17
CA PRO A 70 -14.76 -14.05 -27.41
C PRO A 70 -13.74 -12.93 -27.20
N LEU A 71 -13.96 -12.04 -26.22
CA LEU A 71 -13.03 -10.95 -25.89
C LEU A 71 -11.76 -11.49 -25.21
N LEU A 72 -11.90 -12.47 -24.32
CA LEU A 72 -10.79 -13.19 -23.72
C LEU A 72 -9.91 -13.85 -24.80
N GLN A 73 -10.51 -14.62 -25.72
CA GLN A 73 -9.80 -15.29 -26.81
C GLN A 73 -9.06 -14.30 -27.73
N GLN A 74 -9.68 -13.15 -28.04
CA GLN A 74 -9.02 -12.09 -28.80
C GLN A 74 -7.81 -11.53 -28.04
N GLY A 75 -7.93 -11.33 -26.74
CA GLY A 75 -6.82 -10.87 -25.90
C GLY A 75 -5.66 -11.87 -25.85
N GLU A 76 -5.96 -13.16 -25.68
CA GLU A 76 -4.97 -14.24 -25.68
C GLU A 76 -4.20 -14.31 -27.01
N SER A 77 -4.94 -14.21 -28.12
CA SER A 77 -4.35 -14.15 -29.47
C SER A 77 -3.39 -12.96 -29.62
N GLN A 78 -3.75 -11.80 -29.08
CA GLN A 78 -2.88 -10.61 -29.10
C GLN A 78 -1.67 -10.76 -28.17
N MET A 79 -1.82 -11.40 -27.01
CA MET A 79 -0.69 -11.70 -26.11
C MET A 79 0.31 -12.65 -26.75
N ALA A 80 -0.17 -13.67 -27.45
CA ALA A 80 0.68 -14.63 -28.17
C ALA A 80 1.49 -13.95 -29.29
N ARG A 81 0.93 -12.90 -29.90
CA ARG A 81 1.61 -12.06 -30.91
C ARG A 81 2.54 -10.99 -30.33
N GLY A 82 2.66 -10.92 -29.00
CA GLY A 82 3.47 -9.89 -28.32
C GLY A 82 2.80 -8.51 -28.21
N ASN A 83 1.55 -8.36 -28.66
CA ASN A 83 0.81 -7.10 -28.64
C ASN A 83 0.15 -6.84 -27.27
N ALA A 84 0.97 -6.70 -26.22
CA ALA A 84 0.48 -6.61 -24.83
C ALA A 84 -0.53 -5.47 -24.59
N LYS A 85 -0.40 -4.34 -25.30
CA LYS A 85 -1.32 -3.20 -25.19
C LYS A 85 -2.71 -3.51 -25.76
N GLU A 86 -2.78 -4.16 -26.93
CA GLU A 86 -4.06 -4.54 -27.53
C GLU A 86 -4.70 -5.70 -26.75
N ALA A 87 -3.90 -6.64 -26.29
CA ALA A 87 -4.34 -7.69 -25.37
C ALA A 87 -4.98 -7.12 -24.10
N MET A 88 -4.31 -6.17 -23.43
CA MET A 88 -4.83 -5.49 -22.24
C MET A 88 -6.19 -4.84 -22.52
N ASN A 89 -6.39 -4.22 -23.69
CA ASN A 89 -7.68 -3.64 -24.06
C ASN A 89 -8.78 -4.69 -24.21
N ARG A 90 -8.48 -5.84 -24.83
CA ARG A 90 -9.43 -6.94 -25.02
C ARG A 90 -9.79 -7.63 -23.71
N PHE A 91 -8.79 -7.94 -22.89
CA PHE A 91 -9.02 -8.50 -21.54
C PHE A 91 -9.81 -7.55 -20.66
N ARG A 92 -9.59 -6.23 -20.78
CA ARG A 92 -10.38 -5.25 -20.03
C ARG A 92 -11.86 -5.28 -20.42
N GLN A 93 -12.16 -5.40 -21.72
CA GLN A 93 -13.55 -5.55 -22.18
C GLN A 93 -14.14 -6.87 -21.68
N ALA A 94 -13.37 -7.96 -21.74
CA ALA A 94 -13.78 -9.26 -21.21
C ALA A 94 -14.10 -9.17 -19.70
N PHE A 95 -13.27 -8.48 -18.93
CA PHE A 95 -13.44 -8.29 -17.48
C PHE A 95 -14.67 -7.44 -17.14
N ILE A 96 -14.99 -6.46 -17.98
CA ILE A 96 -16.23 -5.67 -17.83
C ILE A 96 -17.45 -6.53 -18.11
N ALA A 97 -17.37 -7.45 -19.07
CA ALA A 97 -18.46 -8.36 -19.41
C ALA A 97 -18.66 -9.43 -18.32
N ASP A 98 -17.59 -10.04 -17.83
CA ASP A 98 -17.61 -11.00 -16.73
C ASP A 98 -16.47 -10.77 -15.73
N PRO A 99 -16.72 -10.03 -14.63
CA PRO A 99 -15.72 -9.80 -13.59
C PRO A 99 -15.55 -11.02 -12.67
N THR A 100 -16.45 -12.00 -12.71
CA THR A 100 -16.40 -13.18 -11.82
C THR A 100 -15.52 -14.32 -12.33
N ASP A 101 -15.07 -14.25 -13.59
CA ASP A 101 -14.10 -15.19 -14.14
C ASP A 101 -12.67 -14.82 -13.74
N ALA A 102 -12.11 -15.61 -12.82
CA ALA A 102 -10.74 -15.46 -12.35
C ALA A 102 -9.69 -15.52 -13.49
N ASN A 103 -9.94 -16.29 -14.56
CA ASN A 103 -9.00 -16.40 -15.67
C ASN A 103 -8.86 -15.07 -16.43
N ILE A 104 -9.96 -14.34 -16.57
CA ILE A 104 -9.94 -13.02 -17.21
C ILE A 104 -9.12 -12.04 -16.36
N ALA A 105 -9.29 -12.08 -15.04
CA ALA A 105 -8.52 -11.26 -14.11
C ALA A 105 -7.01 -11.58 -14.16
N VAL A 106 -6.64 -12.87 -14.19
CA VAL A 106 -5.24 -13.32 -14.36
C VAL A 106 -4.66 -12.86 -15.69
N ALA A 107 -5.41 -13.01 -16.80
CA ALA A 107 -4.98 -12.61 -18.12
C ALA A 107 -4.75 -11.09 -18.21
N LEU A 108 -5.68 -10.30 -17.66
CA LEU A 108 -5.56 -8.84 -17.59
C LEU A 108 -4.39 -8.41 -16.69
N GLY A 109 -4.23 -9.02 -15.52
CA GLY A 109 -3.11 -8.77 -14.61
C GLY A 109 -1.76 -9.08 -15.26
N SER A 110 -1.66 -10.20 -15.97
CA SER A 110 -0.47 -10.59 -16.72
C SER A 110 -0.16 -9.63 -17.88
N ALA A 111 -1.18 -9.10 -18.56
CA ALA A 111 -1.01 -8.07 -19.57
C ALA A 111 -0.48 -6.75 -18.97
N TYR A 112 -0.96 -6.35 -17.79
CA TYR A 112 -0.40 -5.21 -17.06
C TYR A 112 1.05 -5.46 -16.64
N ALA A 113 1.39 -6.65 -16.17
CA ALA A 113 2.75 -7.02 -15.80
C ALA A 113 3.71 -6.89 -17.00
N ARG A 114 3.32 -7.37 -18.19
CA ARG A 114 4.11 -7.19 -19.42
C ARG A 114 4.34 -5.72 -19.81
N LEU A 115 3.42 -4.85 -19.44
CA LEU A 115 3.52 -3.40 -19.64
C LEU A 115 4.23 -2.68 -18.48
N GLN A 116 4.84 -3.43 -17.55
CA GLN A 116 5.50 -2.91 -16.33
C GLN A 116 4.58 -2.08 -15.42
N ARG A 117 3.28 -2.35 -15.46
CA ARG A 117 2.26 -1.72 -14.62
C ARG A 117 2.02 -2.59 -13.39
N TRP A 118 3.03 -2.65 -12.52
CA TRP A 118 3.11 -3.60 -11.41
C TRP A 118 1.95 -3.49 -10.41
N ARG A 119 1.55 -2.25 -10.08
CA ARG A 119 0.46 -2.00 -9.11
C ARG A 119 -0.89 -2.52 -9.64
N GLU A 120 -1.18 -2.25 -10.91
CA GLU A 120 -2.41 -2.74 -11.55
C GLU A 120 -2.40 -4.26 -11.72
N ALA A 121 -1.23 -4.84 -12.03
CA ALA A 121 -1.06 -6.28 -12.11
C ALA A 121 -1.30 -6.97 -10.76
N GLU A 122 -0.67 -6.50 -9.69
CA GLU A 122 -0.84 -7.01 -8.32
C GLU A 122 -2.31 -6.99 -7.90
N ARG A 123 -2.99 -5.84 -8.05
CA ARG A 123 -4.41 -5.69 -7.66
C ARG A 123 -5.32 -6.69 -8.36
N LEU A 124 -5.11 -6.92 -9.66
CA LEU A 124 -5.94 -7.85 -10.42
C LEU A 124 -5.65 -9.31 -10.09
N LEU A 125 -4.40 -9.65 -9.78
CA LEU A 125 -4.03 -11.00 -9.38
C LEU A 125 -4.50 -11.32 -7.97
N VAL A 126 -4.42 -10.36 -7.04
CA VAL A 126 -5.03 -10.43 -5.71
C VAL A 126 -6.55 -10.60 -5.82
N TYR A 127 -7.19 -9.85 -6.72
CA TYR A 127 -8.62 -10.01 -7.00
C TYR A 127 -8.94 -11.41 -7.57
N ALA A 128 -8.15 -11.91 -8.53
CA ALA A 128 -8.34 -13.26 -9.08
C ALA A 128 -8.30 -14.34 -7.98
N LEU A 129 -7.38 -14.18 -7.02
CA LEU A 129 -7.26 -15.08 -5.86
C LEU A 129 -8.44 -14.99 -4.90
N SER A 130 -9.15 -13.85 -4.83
CA SER A 130 -10.41 -13.77 -4.08
C SER A 130 -11.52 -14.63 -4.69
N LEU A 131 -11.48 -14.84 -6.01
CA LEU A 131 -12.46 -15.65 -6.74
C LEU A 131 -12.06 -17.13 -6.74
N ALA A 132 -10.77 -17.41 -6.90
CA ALA A 132 -10.19 -18.75 -6.93
C ALA A 132 -8.88 -18.81 -6.11
N PRO A 133 -8.96 -18.98 -4.78
CA PRO A 133 -7.81 -18.97 -3.87
C PRO A 133 -6.74 -20.04 -4.17
N GLU A 134 -7.17 -21.14 -4.80
CA GLU A 134 -6.32 -22.29 -5.14
C GLU A 134 -5.85 -22.24 -6.60
N GLN A 135 -6.05 -21.13 -7.31
CA GLN A 135 -5.64 -21.03 -8.71
C GLN A 135 -4.11 -20.86 -8.81
N SER A 136 -3.40 -21.96 -9.08
CA SER A 136 -1.93 -21.98 -9.24
C SER A 136 -1.41 -20.92 -10.22
N ALA A 137 -2.10 -20.71 -11.35
CA ALA A 137 -1.70 -19.72 -12.36
C ALA A 137 -1.71 -18.27 -11.83
N ALA A 138 -2.67 -17.93 -10.96
CA ALA A 138 -2.75 -16.60 -10.35
C ALA A 138 -1.58 -16.38 -9.37
N TRP A 139 -1.26 -17.38 -8.55
CA TRP A 139 -0.11 -17.36 -7.65
C TRP A 139 1.22 -17.26 -8.40
N LEU A 140 1.37 -18.00 -9.50
CA LEU A 140 2.56 -17.96 -10.34
C LEU A 140 2.76 -16.55 -10.92
N ALA A 141 1.72 -15.99 -11.54
CA ALA A 141 1.77 -14.64 -12.10
C ALA A 141 2.04 -13.57 -11.02
N LEU A 142 1.49 -13.73 -9.81
CA LEU A 142 1.73 -12.80 -8.70
C LEU A 142 3.18 -12.89 -8.20
N GLY A 143 3.75 -14.10 -8.14
CA GLY A 143 5.17 -14.31 -7.84
C GLY A 143 6.08 -13.63 -8.86
N GLU A 144 5.71 -13.67 -10.14
CA GLU A 144 6.44 -12.96 -11.20
C GLU A 144 6.37 -11.44 -11.04
N VAL A 145 5.19 -10.90 -10.72
CA VAL A 145 5.01 -9.46 -10.47
C VAL A 145 5.91 -9.01 -9.32
N TYR A 146 5.95 -9.75 -8.21
CA TYR A 146 6.82 -9.42 -7.08
C TYR A 146 8.30 -9.55 -7.41
N ALA A 147 8.68 -10.62 -8.09
CA ALA A 147 10.07 -10.83 -8.46
C ALA A 147 10.57 -9.74 -9.41
N GLN A 148 9.75 -9.35 -10.40
CA GLN A 148 10.08 -8.26 -11.33
C GLN A 148 10.08 -6.88 -10.66
N ALA A 149 9.29 -6.70 -9.59
CA ALA A 149 9.30 -5.52 -8.73
C ALA A 149 10.42 -5.51 -7.68
N GLY A 150 11.25 -6.55 -7.61
CA GLY A 150 12.40 -6.64 -6.70
C GLY A 150 12.10 -7.21 -5.31
N ASP A 151 10.92 -7.80 -5.10
CA ASP A 151 10.47 -8.31 -3.80
C ASP A 151 10.61 -9.84 -3.71
N THR A 152 11.82 -10.31 -3.41
CA THR A 152 12.15 -11.74 -3.36
C THR A 152 11.35 -12.52 -2.33
N GLN A 153 11.05 -11.93 -1.17
CA GLN A 153 10.31 -12.61 -0.10
C GLN A 153 8.87 -12.89 -0.53
N ARG A 154 8.15 -11.87 -1.03
CA ARG A 154 6.79 -12.08 -1.53
C ARG A 154 6.74 -12.96 -2.77
N ALA A 155 7.75 -12.85 -3.65
CA ALA A 155 7.89 -13.76 -4.79
C ALA A 155 8.01 -15.22 -4.35
N THR A 156 8.85 -15.50 -3.35
CA THR A 156 9.06 -16.85 -2.80
C THR A 156 7.76 -17.45 -2.28
N GLY A 157 7.03 -16.70 -1.42
CA GLY A 157 5.76 -17.18 -0.87
C GLY A 157 4.69 -17.39 -1.93
N ALA A 158 4.62 -16.50 -2.93
CA ALA A 158 3.68 -16.66 -4.05
C ALA A 158 4.03 -17.88 -4.92
N PHE A 159 5.30 -18.10 -5.26
CA PHE A 159 5.73 -19.30 -6.00
C PHE A 159 5.51 -20.60 -5.20
N ALA A 160 5.72 -20.57 -3.88
CA ALA A 160 5.43 -21.70 -3.00
C ALA A 160 3.93 -22.04 -2.98
N ASN A 161 3.05 -21.04 -2.95
CA ASN A 161 1.61 -21.26 -3.12
C ASN A 161 1.24 -21.73 -4.53
N ALA A 162 1.91 -21.22 -5.57
CA ALA A 162 1.70 -21.72 -6.93
C ALA A 162 2.01 -23.22 -7.01
N TYR A 163 3.14 -23.67 -6.43
CA TYR A 163 3.49 -25.07 -6.30
C TYR A 163 2.48 -25.87 -5.48
N ARG A 164 2.09 -25.35 -4.31
CA ARG A 164 1.15 -26.00 -3.40
C ARG A 164 -0.20 -26.33 -4.06
N PHE A 165 -0.71 -25.41 -4.88
CA PHE A 165 -2.01 -25.56 -5.53
C PHE A 165 -1.92 -26.02 -6.99
N ALA A 166 -0.75 -26.45 -7.44
CA ALA A 166 -0.59 -26.94 -8.80
C ALA A 166 -1.32 -28.28 -8.99
N ALA A 167 -2.05 -28.40 -10.10
CA ALA A 167 -2.60 -29.69 -10.53
C ALA A 167 -1.49 -30.70 -10.85
N ASP A 168 -0.37 -30.22 -11.40
CA ASP A 168 0.86 -30.98 -11.63
C ASP A 168 2.06 -30.24 -11.00
N PRO A 169 2.40 -30.54 -9.73
CA PRO A 169 3.53 -29.93 -9.05
C PRO A 169 4.88 -30.23 -9.73
N ALA A 170 5.03 -31.36 -10.41
CA ALA A 170 6.29 -31.72 -11.08
C ALA A 170 6.52 -30.83 -12.30
N GLN A 171 5.48 -30.63 -13.13
CA GLN A 171 5.54 -29.70 -14.25
C GLN A 171 5.82 -28.26 -13.79
N LEU A 172 5.18 -27.82 -12.70
CA LEU A 172 5.42 -26.48 -12.18
C LEU A 172 6.82 -26.32 -11.58
N ALA A 173 7.35 -27.34 -10.90
CA ALA A 173 8.74 -27.31 -10.44
C ALA A 173 9.70 -27.12 -11.60
N GLU A 174 9.51 -27.84 -12.70
CA GLU A 174 10.33 -27.69 -13.90
C GLU A 174 10.23 -26.28 -14.50
N HIS A 175 9.02 -25.72 -14.56
CA HIS A 175 8.85 -24.33 -15.00
C HIS A 175 9.60 -23.33 -14.11
N LEU A 176 9.56 -23.51 -12.79
CA LEU A 176 10.31 -22.66 -11.83
C LEU A 176 11.83 -22.82 -11.98
N ARG A 177 12.33 -24.04 -12.23
CA ARG A 177 13.76 -24.30 -12.51
C ARG A 177 14.21 -23.58 -13.78
N GLN A 178 13.45 -23.70 -14.86
CA GLN A 178 13.76 -23.03 -16.14
C GLN A 178 13.83 -21.51 -15.97
N ARG A 179 12.90 -20.92 -15.21
CA ARG A 179 12.95 -19.49 -14.88
C ARG A 179 14.17 -19.11 -14.05
N ALA A 180 14.52 -19.93 -13.06
CA ALA A 180 15.70 -19.68 -12.25
C ALA A 180 17.00 -19.69 -13.07
N THR A 181 17.06 -20.48 -14.14
CA THR A 181 18.22 -20.53 -15.04
C THR A 181 18.21 -19.50 -16.16
N GLY A 182 17.03 -19.04 -16.59
CA GLY A 182 16.86 -18.20 -17.78
C GLY A 182 16.74 -16.69 -17.53
N ASP A 183 16.42 -16.26 -16.31
CA ASP A 183 16.25 -14.84 -15.99
C ASP A 183 17.57 -14.23 -15.46
N THR A 184 17.99 -13.10 -16.02
CA THR A 184 19.20 -12.37 -15.61
C THR A 184 19.01 -11.59 -14.30
N ARG A 185 17.77 -11.48 -13.80
CA ARG A 185 17.48 -10.82 -12.52
C ARG A 185 17.60 -11.78 -11.36
N ASP A 186 18.43 -11.41 -10.39
CA ASP A 186 18.65 -12.18 -9.17
C ASP A 186 17.36 -12.47 -8.40
N THR A 187 16.37 -11.59 -8.44
CA THR A 187 15.15 -11.72 -7.63
C THR A 187 14.20 -12.81 -8.11
N VAL A 188 14.04 -13.00 -9.43
CA VAL A 188 13.24 -14.08 -10.02
C VAL A 188 13.90 -15.42 -9.75
N ARG A 189 15.22 -15.50 -9.98
CA ARG A 189 16.02 -16.69 -9.71
C ARG A 189 15.98 -17.09 -8.24
N ILE A 190 16.28 -16.16 -7.34
CA ILE A 190 16.32 -16.44 -5.90
C ILE A 190 14.93 -16.85 -5.41
N GLY A 191 13.87 -16.14 -5.80
CA GLY A 191 12.51 -16.45 -5.35
C GLY A 191 12.03 -17.83 -5.79
N ALA A 192 12.27 -18.19 -7.06
CA ALA A 192 11.91 -19.51 -7.59
C ALA A 192 12.70 -20.64 -6.93
N LEU A 193 14.01 -20.48 -6.74
CA LEU A 193 14.86 -21.48 -6.08
C LEU A 193 14.51 -21.65 -4.60
N GLN A 194 14.20 -20.56 -3.88
CA GLN A 194 13.78 -20.62 -2.50
C GLN A 194 12.45 -21.36 -2.36
N ALA A 195 11.48 -21.10 -3.24
CA ALA A 195 10.21 -21.80 -3.25
C ALA A 195 10.39 -23.31 -3.51
N LEU A 196 11.20 -23.70 -4.50
CA LEU A 196 11.51 -25.10 -4.77
C LEU A 196 12.15 -25.79 -3.57
N ARG A 197 13.10 -25.13 -2.89
CA ARG A 197 13.77 -25.68 -1.71
C ARG A 197 12.81 -25.93 -0.54
N LEU A 198 11.83 -25.04 -0.35
CA LEU A 198 10.82 -25.18 0.69
C LEU A 198 9.86 -26.35 0.39
N MET A 199 9.47 -26.50 -0.88
CA MET A 199 8.45 -27.47 -1.29
C MET A 199 9.00 -28.87 -1.60
N GLN A 200 10.30 -28.99 -1.91
CA GLN A 200 10.98 -30.26 -2.19
C GLN A 200 12.23 -30.42 -1.29
N PRO A 201 12.05 -30.62 0.03
CA PRO A 201 13.17 -30.82 0.94
C PRO A 201 13.82 -32.18 0.66
N GLY A 202 14.92 -32.20 -0.12
CA GLY A 202 15.66 -33.42 -0.47
C GLY A 202 16.32 -33.43 -1.85
N GLU A 203 15.91 -32.54 -2.76
CA GLU A 203 16.62 -32.32 -4.01
C GLU A 203 17.82 -31.37 -3.78
N ASN A 204 19.03 -31.94 -3.70
CA ASN A 204 20.26 -31.15 -3.72
C ASN A 204 20.32 -30.35 -5.04
N PRO A 205 20.80 -29.09 -5.02
CA PRO A 205 20.88 -28.30 -6.24
C PRO A 205 21.83 -28.99 -7.21
N VAL A 206 21.32 -29.30 -8.40
CA VAL A 206 22.15 -29.58 -9.58
C VAL A 206 23.18 -28.46 -9.67
N THR A 207 24.44 -28.85 -9.63
CA THR A 207 25.64 -28.02 -9.55
C THR A 207 25.50 -26.69 -10.29
N ALA A 208 25.42 -25.60 -9.53
CA ALA A 208 25.64 -24.26 -10.06
C ALA A 208 27.11 -24.17 -10.50
N ASN A 209 27.33 -24.21 -11.80
CA ASN A 209 28.61 -23.89 -12.40
C ASN A 209 28.88 -22.38 -12.15
N PRO A 210 30.03 -21.97 -11.60
CA PRO A 210 30.29 -20.56 -11.34
C PRO A 210 30.66 -19.87 -12.66
N ALA A 211 29.70 -19.19 -13.27
CA ALA A 211 30.00 -18.29 -14.38
C ALA A 211 30.48 -16.93 -13.83
N THR A 212 31.74 -16.66 -14.13
CA THR A 212 32.54 -15.45 -13.92
C THR A 212 31.81 -14.15 -14.28
N PRO A 213 31.98 -13.04 -13.54
CA PRO A 213 31.39 -11.76 -13.91
C PRO A 213 32.12 -11.15 -15.12
N ALA A 214 31.36 -10.80 -16.17
CA ALA A 214 31.84 -10.03 -17.31
C ALA A 214 31.68 -8.50 -17.06
N PRO A 215 32.53 -7.66 -17.67
CA PRO A 215 32.81 -6.30 -17.20
C PRO A 215 31.75 -5.26 -17.58
N VAL A 216 31.61 -4.26 -16.71
CA VAL A 216 30.76 -3.07 -16.89
C VAL A 216 31.47 -2.06 -17.80
N THR A 217 30.78 -1.58 -18.83
CA THR A 217 31.16 -0.37 -19.57
C THR A 217 30.11 0.74 -19.39
N PRO A 218 30.52 2.02 -19.35
CA PRO A 218 29.62 3.12 -18.99
C PRO A 218 28.95 3.73 -20.23
N ALA A 219 27.65 4.02 -20.14
CA ALA A 219 26.93 4.81 -21.14
C ALA A 219 26.69 6.24 -20.62
N THR A 220 27.12 7.19 -21.44
CA THR A 220 27.00 8.66 -21.31
C THR A 220 25.59 9.20 -21.59
N PRO A 221 25.30 10.48 -21.24
CA PRO A 221 23.95 10.99 -20.99
C PRO A 221 23.23 11.50 -22.25
N SER A 222 21.89 11.37 -22.29
CA SER A 222 21.04 12.07 -23.28
C SER A 222 20.30 13.25 -22.65
N THR A 223 20.25 14.33 -23.42
CA THR A 223 19.84 15.70 -23.13
C THR A 223 18.33 15.95 -23.05
N ASN A 224 18.01 17.03 -22.32
CA ASN A 224 16.72 17.70 -22.07
C ASN A 224 15.68 17.76 -23.21
N THR A 225 14.40 17.73 -22.81
CA THR A 225 13.39 18.70 -23.28
C THR A 225 12.55 19.21 -22.11
N THR A 226 12.45 20.54 -22.03
CA THR A 226 11.70 21.33 -21.05
C THR A 226 10.26 21.55 -21.50
N ASP A 227 9.29 21.25 -20.64
CA ASP A 227 7.90 21.75 -20.75
C ASP A 227 7.61 22.74 -19.60
N PRO A 228 6.76 23.76 -19.81
CA PRO A 228 6.57 24.87 -18.88
C PRO A 228 5.72 24.49 -17.65
N PRO A 229 5.80 25.25 -16.53
CA PRO A 229 5.07 24.94 -15.31
C PRO A 229 3.57 25.19 -15.48
N ALA A 230 2.75 24.21 -15.08
CA ALA A 230 1.30 24.33 -15.08
C ALA A 230 0.82 25.28 -13.96
N ASN A 231 -0.01 26.26 -14.32
CA ASN A 231 -0.60 27.25 -13.41
C ASN A 231 -1.32 26.60 -12.20
N SER A 232 -0.98 27.10 -11.01
CA SER A 232 -1.46 26.67 -9.68
C SER A 232 -2.99 26.62 -9.51
N ALA A 233 -3.76 27.38 -10.30
CA ALA A 233 -5.22 27.35 -10.30
C ALA A 233 -5.82 26.03 -10.84
N ASN A 234 -5.15 25.37 -11.79
CA ASN A 234 -5.63 24.09 -12.35
C ASN A 234 -5.39 22.91 -11.42
N LEU A 235 -4.35 22.98 -10.57
CA LEU A 235 -4.09 21.96 -9.56
C LEU A 235 -5.16 21.94 -8.46
N LEU A 236 -5.59 23.09 -7.95
CA LEU A 236 -6.67 23.18 -6.96
C LEU A 236 -8.01 22.63 -7.47
N GLY A 237 -8.32 22.83 -8.76
CA GLY A 237 -9.50 22.24 -9.40
C GLY A 237 -9.39 20.73 -9.60
N ALA A 238 -8.20 20.22 -9.92
CA ALA A 238 -7.94 18.78 -10.02
C ALA A 238 -7.92 18.10 -8.63
N LEU A 239 -7.40 18.81 -7.60
CA LEU A 239 -7.47 18.46 -6.18
C LEU A 239 -8.92 18.31 -5.74
N LYS A 240 -9.74 19.36 -5.92
CA LYS A 240 -11.16 19.33 -5.53
C LYS A 240 -11.89 18.19 -6.21
N ARG A 241 -11.63 17.91 -7.49
CA ARG A 241 -12.27 16.77 -8.19
C ARG A 241 -11.79 15.42 -7.67
N GLY A 242 -10.50 15.26 -7.37
CA GLY A 242 -9.95 14.04 -6.77
C GLY A 242 -10.41 13.81 -5.34
N LEU A 243 -10.56 14.88 -4.54
CA LEU A 243 -10.90 14.82 -3.12
C LEU A 243 -12.41 14.81 -2.86
N THR A 244 -13.22 15.49 -3.70
CA THR A 244 -14.70 15.38 -3.65
C THR A 244 -15.16 13.96 -4.01
N GLN A 245 -14.41 13.23 -4.86
CA GLN A 245 -14.67 11.80 -5.11
C GLN A 245 -14.33 10.89 -3.93
N LEU A 246 -13.49 11.34 -2.99
CA LEU A 246 -13.04 10.59 -1.81
C LEU A 246 -13.75 11.02 -0.51
N ALA A 247 -14.47 12.15 -0.51
CA ALA A 247 -15.00 12.79 0.71
C ALA A 247 -16.54 12.85 0.83
N THR A 248 -17.32 12.30 -0.12
CA THR A 248 -18.79 12.30 0.03
C THR A 248 -19.23 11.33 1.14
N PRO A 249 -19.94 11.80 2.20
CA PRO A 249 -20.63 10.90 3.10
C PRO A 249 -21.75 10.17 2.32
N PRO A 250 -22.16 8.96 2.73
CA PRO A 250 -23.33 8.32 2.13
C PRO A 250 -24.56 9.21 2.37
N GLY A 251 -25.21 9.62 1.29
CA GLY A 251 -26.44 10.43 1.34
C GLY A 251 -27.64 9.64 1.86
N ASN A 252 -28.34 10.25 2.82
CA ASN A 252 -29.79 10.21 3.08
C ASN A 252 -30.53 8.88 2.78
N GLY A 253 -30.14 7.79 3.44
CA GLY A 253 -31.08 6.72 3.79
C GLY A 253 -31.72 7.04 5.14
N GLU A 254 -33.01 6.71 5.31
CA GLU A 254 -33.85 7.06 6.46
C GLU A 254 -33.10 7.01 7.80
N ARG A 255 -33.19 8.12 8.54
CA ARG A 255 -32.66 8.30 9.89
C ARG A 255 -33.24 7.19 10.79
N PRO A 256 -32.43 6.24 11.30
CA PRO A 256 -32.91 5.35 12.35
C PRO A 256 -33.28 6.21 13.56
N ALA A 257 -34.41 5.89 14.20
CA ALA A 257 -34.90 6.62 15.36
C ALA A 257 -33.76 6.82 16.39
N ALA A 258 -33.63 8.05 16.88
CA ALA A 258 -32.64 8.42 17.86
C ALA A 258 -32.77 7.51 19.09
N ILE A 259 -31.73 6.74 19.40
CA ILE A 259 -31.60 6.09 20.70
C ILE A 259 -31.52 7.22 21.73
N PRO A 260 -32.42 7.28 22.73
CA PRO A 260 -32.35 8.30 23.75
C PRO A 260 -30.98 8.22 24.43
N VAL A 261 -30.25 9.33 24.42
CA VAL A 261 -28.99 9.49 25.14
C VAL A 261 -29.31 9.44 26.63
N GLY A 262 -29.24 8.22 27.19
CA GLY A 262 -29.18 8.02 28.63
C GLY A 262 -27.91 8.67 29.15
N THR A 263 -28.08 9.60 30.07
CA THR A 263 -27.02 10.27 30.84
C THR A 263 -26.25 9.26 31.67
N SER A 264 -25.19 8.69 31.11
CA SER A 264 -23.91 8.30 31.74
C SER A 264 -23.17 7.32 30.83
N ALA A 265 -22.35 7.85 29.92
CA ALA A 265 -21.39 7.02 29.18
C ALA A 265 -20.35 6.46 30.17
N PRO A 266 -19.99 5.16 30.11
CA PRO A 266 -18.88 4.59 30.87
C PRO A 266 -17.55 5.29 30.49
N PRO A 267 -16.51 5.29 31.35
CA PRO A 267 -15.24 5.95 31.06
C PRO A 267 -14.69 5.47 29.71
N GLY A 268 -14.62 6.40 28.76
CA GLY A 268 -14.52 6.09 27.33
C GLY A 268 -13.18 5.49 26.92
N ASN A 269 -13.23 4.49 26.04
CA ASN A 269 -12.08 3.87 25.36
C ASN A 269 -11.03 4.92 24.94
N SER A 270 -9.82 4.82 25.50
CA SER A 270 -8.67 5.71 25.25
C SER A 270 -8.37 5.84 23.75
N GLY A 271 -8.40 4.73 23.01
CA GLY A 271 -8.12 4.71 21.56
C GLY A 271 -9.10 5.55 20.74
N GLN A 272 -10.40 5.51 21.07
CA GLN A 272 -11.41 6.32 20.35
C GLN A 272 -11.21 7.83 20.60
N GLN A 273 -10.77 8.21 21.80
CA GLN A 273 -10.46 9.61 22.12
C GLN A 273 -9.20 10.07 21.36
N ILE A 274 -8.16 9.24 21.33
CA ILE A 274 -6.93 9.49 20.56
C ILE A 274 -7.27 9.66 19.08
N TYR A 275 -8.04 8.75 18.50
CA TYR A 275 -8.47 8.81 17.10
C TYR A 275 -9.15 10.14 16.77
N ARG A 276 -10.22 10.50 17.50
CA ARG A 276 -11.02 11.70 17.24
C ARG A 276 -10.20 12.99 17.33
N ARG A 277 -9.26 13.08 18.27
CA ARG A 277 -8.41 14.27 18.47
C ARG A 277 -7.29 14.34 17.43
N SER A 278 -6.80 13.21 16.97
CA SER A 278 -5.60 13.13 16.13
C SER A 278 -5.91 13.16 14.64
N LEU A 279 -7.10 12.72 14.24
CA LEU A 279 -7.51 12.68 12.83
C LEU A 279 -7.42 14.05 12.11
N PRO A 280 -7.92 15.18 12.66
CA PRO A 280 -7.88 16.48 11.95
C PRO A 280 -6.46 17.04 11.73
N ARG A 281 -5.47 16.48 12.45
CA ARG A 281 -4.04 16.85 12.39
C ARG A 281 -3.21 15.84 11.61
N THR A 282 -3.77 14.67 11.32
CA THR A 282 -3.17 13.68 10.43
C THR A 282 -3.53 14.04 9.00
N CYS A 283 -2.54 14.01 8.11
CA CYS A 283 -2.66 14.57 6.79
C CYS A 283 -2.48 13.48 5.72
N LEU A 284 -3.36 13.43 4.74
CA LEU A 284 -3.15 12.73 3.50
C LEU A 284 -2.20 13.54 2.63
N ILE A 285 -1.13 12.91 2.15
CA ILE A 285 -0.21 13.48 1.17
C ILE A 285 -0.45 12.82 -0.16
N VAL A 286 -0.62 13.65 -1.17
CA VAL A 286 -0.90 13.26 -2.54
C VAL A 286 0.22 13.77 -3.42
N THR A 287 0.90 12.89 -4.11
CA THR A 287 1.99 13.26 -5.02
C THR A 287 1.57 13.14 -6.47
N PHE A 288 2.09 14.03 -7.30
CA PHE A 288 1.84 14.04 -8.73
C PHE A 288 3.14 13.98 -9.51
N ARG A 289 3.14 13.23 -10.61
CA ARG A 289 4.23 13.16 -11.58
C ARG A 289 3.63 13.24 -12.98
N ASN A 290 4.15 14.15 -13.81
CA ASN A 290 3.66 14.41 -15.17
C ASN A 290 2.14 14.70 -15.21
N GLY A 291 1.65 15.48 -14.24
CA GLY A 291 0.23 15.83 -14.12
C GLY A 291 -0.71 14.69 -13.71
N LYS A 292 -0.19 13.50 -13.38
CA LYS A 292 -0.96 12.34 -12.92
C LYS A 292 -0.66 12.04 -11.46
N LEU A 293 -1.64 11.49 -10.74
CA LEU A 293 -1.46 10.94 -9.40
C LEU A 293 -0.34 9.89 -9.44
N ALA A 294 0.66 10.03 -8.56
CA ALA A 294 1.84 9.16 -8.52
C ALA A 294 1.85 8.28 -7.26
N ASP A 295 1.68 8.88 -6.09
CA ASP A 295 1.72 8.16 -4.81
C ASP A 295 0.88 8.84 -3.73
N LEU A 296 0.57 8.07 -2.69
CA LEU A 296 -0.14 8.53 -1.49
C LEU A 296 0.66 8.18 -0.24
N GLY A 297 0.65 9.09 0.73
CA GLY A 297 1.26 8.87 2.02
C GLY A 297 0.53 9.61 3.12
N SER A 298 1.07 9.53 4.33
CA SER A 298 0.58 10.28 5.47
C SER A 298 1.57 11.36 5.87
N GLY A 299 1.08 12.33 6.61
CA GLY A 299 1.83 13.37 7.26
C GLY A 299 1.18 13.77 8.58
N LEU A 300 1.86 14.60 9.33
CA LEU A 300 1.35 15.17 10.56
C LEU A 300 1.51 16.69 10.53
N LEU A 301 0.44 17.42 10.87
CA LEU A 301 0.47 18.86 11.00
C LEU A 301 1.22 19.24 12.28
N VAL A 302 2.39 19.86 12.12
CA VAL A 302 3.35 20.17 13.19
C VAL A 302 3.40 21.64 13.57
N SER A 303 2.71 22.53 12.84
CA SER A 303 2.59 23.93 13.23
C SER A 303 1.26 24.57 12.83
N ALA A 304 0.88 25.62 13.57
CA ALA A 304 -0.32 26.41 13.31
C ALA A 304 -0.30 27.14 11.95
N ASP A 305 0.90 27.47 11.45
CA ASP A 305 1.11 28.12 10.16
C ASP A 305 1.26 27.14 8.99
N GLY A 306 0.96 25.85 9.18
CA GLY A 306 0.78 24.92 8.07
C GLY A 306 2.01 24.11 7.70
N LEU A 307 2.94 23.88 8.63
CA LEU A 307 4.04 22.94 8.41
C LEU A 307 3.57 21.51 8.63
N VAL A 308 3.92 20.63 7.69
CA VAL A 308 3.54 19.21 7.70
C VAL A 308 4.80 18.36 7.60
N LEU A 309 4.98 17.44 8.55
CA LEU A 309 6.07 16.47 8.55
C LEU A 309 5.60 15.16 7.88
N THR A 310 6.50 14.50 7.15
CA THR A 310 6.28 13.19 6.52
C THR A 310 7.62 12.48 6.29
N ASN A 311 7.62 11.30 5.69
CA ASN A 311 8.84 10.65 5.21
C ASN A 311 9.30 11.25 3.88
N ASN A 312 10.61 11.25 3.64
CA ASN A 312 11.16 11.72 2.37
C ASN A 312 10.81 10.76 1.21
N HIS A 313 10.79 9.43 1.42
CA HIS A 313 10.40 8.48 0.37
C HIS A 313 8.96 8.67 -0.13
N VAL A 314 8.07 9.27 0.66
CA VAL A 314 6.69 9.58 0.23
C VAL A 314 6.69 10.62 -0.89
N ILE A 315 7.63 11.57 -0.86
CA ILE A 315 7.66 12.74 -1.75
C ILE A 315 8.83 12.74 -2.75
N GLU A 316 9.76 11.79 -2.66
CA GLU A 316 11.08 11.88 -3.31
C GLU A 316 11.01 12.09 -4.83
N ASN A 317 10.00 11.50 -5.48
CA ASN A 317 9.82 11.50 -6.92
C ASN A 317 8.59 12.33 -7.36
N ALA A 318 8.09 13.21 -6.48
CA ALA A 318 6.95 14.08 -6.74
C ALA A 318 7.41 15.33 -7.50
N GLN A 319 6.64 15.72 -8.52
CA GLN A 319 6.78 17.04 -9.17
C GLN A 319 5.87 18.08 -8.50
N ASN A 320 4.67 17.66 -8.09
CA ASN A 320 3.75 18.51 -7.33
C ASN A 320 3.20 17.72 -6.15
N LEU A 321 2.85 18.45 -5.09
CA LEU A 321 2.33 17.90 -3.85
C LEU A 321 1.01 18.56 -3.49
N ALA A 322 0.12 17.76 -2.94
CA ALA A 322 -1.07 18.24 -2.27
C ALA A 322 -1.22 17.56 -0.91
N VAL A 323 -1.80 18.30 0.03
CA VAL A 323 -1.98 17.86 1.40
C VAL A 323 -3.41 18.13 1.83
N ARG A 324 -4.04 17.15 2.46
CA ARG A 324 -5.34 17.27 3.10
C ARG A 324 -5.24 16.85 4.55
N CYS A 325 -5.63 17.71 5.50
CA CYS A 325 -5.66 17.37 6.94
C CYS A 325 -7.07 17.63 7.48
N GLY A 326 -7.81 16.55 7.75
CA GLY A 326 -9.26 16.63 7.94
C GLY A 326 -9.94 17.21 6.69
N GLU A 327 -10.80 18.20 6.86
CA GLU A 327 -11.51 18.84 5.75
C GLU A 327 -10.69 19.94 5.03
N ARG A 328 -9.45 20.19 5.46
CA ARG A 328 -8.63 21.30 4.94
C ARG A 328 -7.65 20.80 3.90
N GLU A 329 -7.57 21.49 2.77
CA GLU A 329 -6.75 21.11 1.62
C GLU A 329 -5.81 22.24 1.20
N SER A 330 -4.62 21.88 0.73
CA SER A 330 -3.64 22.83 0.22
C SER A 330 -2.66 22.16 -0.73
N THR A 331 -2.10 22.91 -1.67
CA THR A 331 -0.86 22.51 -2.33
C THR A 331 0.31 22.61 -1.34
N ALA A 332 1.35 21.82 -1.55
CA ALA A 332 2.51 21.83 -0.66
C ALA A 332 3.82 22.04 -1.43
N GLU A 333 4.75 22.69 -0.75
CA GLU A 333 6.13 22.86 -1.20
C GLU A 333 7.09 22.20 -0.22
N VAL A 334 8.18 21.62 -0.75
CA VAL A 334 9.20 21.00 0.09
C VAL A 334 10.06 22.09 0.71
N ARG A 335 10.02 22.22 2.04
CA ARG A 335 10.86 23.17 2.79
C ARG A 335 12.23 22.58 3.09
N ARG A 336 12.26 21.33 3.58
CA ARG A 336 13.48 20.56 3.89
C ARG A 336 13.20 19.08 3.67
N ARG A 337 14.23 18.31 3.30
CA ARG A 337 14.16 16.85 3.23
C ARG A 337 15.53 16.24 3.48
N GLY A 338 15.56 15.04 4.03
CA GLY A 338 16.75 14.23 4.28
C GLY A 338 16.47 12.77 3.99
N LYS A 339 17.51 12.03 3.56
CA LYS A 339 17.44 10.56 3.40
C LYS A 339 17.82 9.83 4.69
N ASN A 340 18.62 10.46 5.55
CA ASN A 340 19.06 9.92 6.83
C ASN A 340 19.03 11.04 7.89
N PRO A 341 17.99 11.14 8.74
CA PRO A 341 16.78 10.32 8.75
C PRO A 341 15.85 10.59 7.53
N ASP A 342 15.06 9.58 7.15
CA ASP A 342 14.09 9.64 6.02
C ASP A 342 12.87 10.51 6.36
N LEU A 343 13.09 11.83 6.35
CA LEU A 343 12.12 12.84 6.77
C LEU A 343 12.03 13.99 5.77
N ALA A 344 10.83 14.54 5.62
CA ALA A 344 10.59 15.76 4.85
C ALA A 344 9.63 16.68 5.59
N LEU A 345 9.93 17.99 5.52
CA LEU A 345 9.09 19.07 6.02
C LEU A 345 8.50 19.82 4.84
N LEU A 346 7.18 19.91 4.82
CA LEU A 346 6.40 20.59 3.80
C LEU A 346 5.84 21.92 4.33
N THR A 347 5.77 22.92 3.47
CA THR A 347 5.03 24.16 3.71
C THR A 347 3.71 24.13 2.97
N THR A 348 2.62 24.48 3.65
CA THR A 348 1.28 24.52 3.09
C THR A 348 0.58 25.83 3.46
N SER A 349 -0.55 26.12 2.81
CA SER A 349 -1.46 27.20 3.22
C SER A 349 -2.47 26.77 4.28
N LEU A 350 -2.37 25.54 4.82
CA LEU A 350 -3.27 25.05 5.85
C LEU A 350 -3.10 25.90 7.12
N ARG A 351 -4.17 26.57 7.55
CA ARG A 351 -4.21 27.28 8.82
C ARG A 351 -4.92 26.41 9.86
N GLY A 352 -4.37 26.34 11.07
CA GLY A 352 -4.94 25.57 12.16
C GLY A 352 -4.62 26.20 13.51
N SER A 353 -5.47 25.96 14.50
CA SER A 353 -5.25 26.37 15.89
C SER A 353 -4.50 25.33 16.73
N ASP A 354 -4.38 24.09 16.25
CA ASP A 354 -3.79 22.96 16.97
C ASP A 354 -2.89 22.11 16.06
N SER A 355 -1.87 21.49 16.65
CA SER A 355 -0.87 20.65 15.99
C SER A 355 -0.54 19.43 16.85
N PHE A 356 0.23 18.48 16.32
CA PHE A 356 0.81 17.43 17.16
C PHE A 356 1.97 17.98 18.01
N ILE A 357 2.20 17.36 19.17
CA ILE A 357 3.45 17.51 19.93
C ILE A 357 4.29 16.26 19.73
N LEU A 358 5.58 16.45 19.50
CA LEU A 358 6.56 15.36 19.53
C LEU A 358 7.00 15.08 20.96
N ASN A 359 6.99 13.81 21.34
CA ASN A 359 7.56 13.33 22.58
C ASN A 359 9.05 13.01 22.35
N GLU A 360 9.94 13.70 23.08
CA GLU A 360 11.39 13.56 22.92
C GLU A 360 11.99 12.35 23.65
N THR A 361 11.17 11.60 24.38
CA THR A 361 11.61 10.43 25.14
C THR A 361 12.15 9.36 24.19
N TYR A 362 13.33 8.83 24.53
CA TYR A 362 13.93 7.68 23.87
C TYR A 362 14.70 6.85 24.90
N SER A 363 13.97 6.12 25.74
CA SER A 363 14.53 5.28 26.80
C SER A 363 13.87 3.89 26.84
N PRO A 364 14.54 2.88 27.42
CA PRO A 364 13.98 1.52 27.55
C PRO A 364 12.60 1.45 28.23
N ASP A 365 12.24 2.44 29.05
CA ASP A 365 10.93 2.53 29.72
C ASP A 365 9.75 2.67 28.76
N LEU A 366 10.02 3.02 27.50
CA LEU A 366 9.02 3.05 26.43
C LEU A 366 8.56 1.65 26.00
N ILE A 367 9.38 0.60 26.21
CA ILE A 367 9.07 -0.75 25.73
C ILE A 367 7.85 -1.30 26.50
N GLY A 368 6.89 -1.82 25.75
CA GLY A 368 5.61 -2.32 26.28
C GLY A 368 4.50 -1.28 26.33
N LEU A 369 4.80 0.01 26.13
CA LEU A 369 3.75 1.03 26.06
C LEU A 369 2.88 0.85 24.82
N GLU A 370 1.57 1.04 25.00
CA GLU A 370 0.58 1.05 23.92
C GLU A 370 0.82 2.24 22.99
N VAL A 371 0.71 1.98 21.68
CA VAL A 371 0.79 2.99 20.63
C VAL A 371 -0.36 2.86 19.67
N PHE A 372 -0.75 4.02 19.12
CA PHE A 372 -1.79 4.18 18.12
C PHE A 372 -1.15 4.75 16.85
N VAL A 373 -1.36 4.12 15.71
CA VAL A 373 -0.91 4.63 14.41
C VAL A 373 -2.11 5.11 13.64
N ILE A 374 -2.01 6.34 13.12
CA ILE A 374 -3.05 6.91 12.26
C ILE A 374 -2.41 7.24 10.92
N GLY A 375 -3.07 6.81 9.85
CA GLY A 375 -2.64 7.13 8.50
C GLY A 375 -3.80 7.17 7.53
N ASN A 376 -3.44 7.35 6.27
CA ASN A 376 -4.35 7.44 5.16
C ASN A 376 -3.94 6.42 4.08
N PRO A 377 -3.96 5.11 4.38
CA PRO A 377 -3.57 4.08 3.43
C PRO A 377 -4.46 4.16 2.20
N TYR A 378 -3.84 4.26 1.03
CA TYR A 378 -4.52 4.32 -0.27
C TYR A 378 -5.58 5.43 -0.42
N GLY A 379 -5.54 6.48 0.41
CA GLY A 379 -6.53 7.57 0.38
C GLY A 379 -7.77 7.33 1.23
N LEU A 380 -7.84 6.20 1.96
CA LEU A 380 -8.83 5.94 3.01
C LEU A 380 -8.43 6.74 4.26
N GLU A 381 -9.05 7.89 4.45
CA GLU A 381 -8.67 8.76 5.56
C GLU A 381 -8.93 8.13 6.92
N GLY A 382 -7.93 8.22 7.82
CA GLY A 382 -8.11 7.86 9.22
C GLY A 382 -8.08 6.37 9.51
N THR A 383 -7.29 5.58 8.80
CA THR A 383 -7.04 4.20 9.26
C THR A 383 -6.30 4.24 10.59
N PHE A 384 -6.85 3.52 11.57
CA PHE A 384 -6.40 3.49 12.94
C PHE A 384 -5.94 2.07 13.29
N SER A 385 -4.68 1.90 13.66
CA SER A 385 -4.15 0.64 14.16
C SER A 385 -3.52 0.80 15.54
N THR A 386 -3.48 -0.28 16.30
CA THR A 386 -2.96 -0.28 17.68
C THR A 386 -1.91 -1.37 17.85
N GLY A 387 -1.00 -1.17 18.81
CA GLY A 387 0.04 -2.12 19.15
C GLY A 387 0.86 -1.62 20.34
N ILE A 388 2.09 -2.11 20.47
CA ILE A 388 3.03 -1.68 21.51
C ILE A 388 4.38 -1.30 20.92
N ILE A 389 5.16 -0.52 21.66
CA ILE A 389 6.60 -0.37 21.42
C ILE A 389 7.27 -1.69 21.81
N SER A 390 7.76 -2.42 20.82
CA SER A 390 8.40 -3.73 20.98
C SER A 390 9.90 -3.65 21.20
N GLY A 391 10.51 -2.50 20.92
CA GLY A 391 11.93 -2.28 21.13
C GLY A 391 12.42 -0.94 20.62
N LEU A 392 13.61 -0.55 21.07
CA LEU A 392 14.34 0.59 20.53
C LEU A 392 15.46 0.07 19.63
N ARG A 393 15.69 0.72 18.49
CA ARG A 393 16.73 0.36 17.52
C ARG A 393 17.46 1.60 17.05
N GLU A 394 18.77 1.49 16.93
CA GLU A 394 19.58 2.47 16.22
C GLU A 394 20.18 1.80 14.99
N MET A 395 19.93 2.37 13.82
CA MET A 395 20.37 1.83 12.53
C MET A 395 20.93 2.99 11.71
N ASP A 396 22.17 2.86 11.25
CA ASP A 396 22.87 3.89 10.48
C ASP A 396 22.86 5.29 11.12
N GLY A 397 22.96 5.31 12.46
CA GLY A 397 22.95 6.54 13.27
C GLY A 397 21.57 7.18 13.45
N VAL A 398 20.50 6.52 13.02
CA VAL A 398 19.11 6.99 13.18
C VAL A 398 18.39 6.15 14.22
N ARG A 399 17.69 6.83 15.12
CA ARG A 399 16.89 6.21 16.18
C ARG A 399 15.49 5.84 15.67
N TYR A 400 15.14 4.58 15.84
CA TYR A 400 13.85 3.99 15.50
C TYR A 400 13.17 3.39 16.73
N LEU A 401 11.84 3.36 16.66
CA LEU A 401 10.97 2.52 17.48
C LEU A 401 10.59 1.30 16.64
N GLN A 402 10.80 0.11 17.19
CA GLN A 402 10.15 -1.10 16.70
C GLN A 402 8.76 -1.20 17.34
N ILE A 403 7.71 -1.36 16.54
CA ILE A 403 6.34 -1.43 17.01
C ILE A 403 5.63 -2.68 16.45
N SER A 404 4.66 -3.20 17.21
CA SER A 404 3.80 -4.30 16.74
C SER A 404 2.57 -3.83 15.97
N ALA A 405 2.23 -2.53 16.04
CA ALA A 405 1.08 -1.97 15.35
C ALA A 405 1.20 -2.18 13.82
N PRO A 406 0.19 -2.74 13.15
CA PRO A 406 0.23 -2.96 11.71
C PRO A 406 0.43 -1.64 10.93
N ILE A 407 1.42 -1.63 10.05
CA ILE A 407 1.70 -0.54 9.09
C ILE A 407 1.59 -1.11 7.67
N SER A 408 0.88 -0.40 6.80
CA SER A 408 0.74 -0.71 5.37
C SER A 408 1.08 0.52 4.51
N PRO A 409 1.26 0.37 3.18
CA PRO A 409 1.47 1.50 2.30
C PRO A 409 0.41 2.61 2.49
N GLY A 410 0.89 3.82 2.75
CA GLY A 410 0.11 5.02 3.01
C GLY A 410 -0.07 5.38 4.49
N ASN A 411 0.32 4.50 5.43
CA ASN A 411 0.59 4.92 6.82
C ASN A 411 1.97 5.59 6.97
N SER A 412 2.89 5.38 6.02
CA SER A 412 4.21 6.05 5.98
C SER A 412 4.07 7.56 6.10
N GLY A 413 4.78 8.15 7.05
CA GLY A 413 4.76 9.56 7.39
C GLY A 413 3.66 9.96 8.39
N GLY A 414 2.79 9.02 8.78
CA GLY A 414 1.74 9.23 9.78
C GLY A 414 2.27 9.19 11.22
N PRO A 415 1.53 9.75 12.18
CA PRO A 415 1.94 9.78 13.59
C PRO A 415 1.77 8.41 14.28
N VAL A 416 2.76 8.05 15.09
CA VAL A 416 2.69 7.00 16.12
C VAL A 416 2.50 7.70 17.47
N ILE A 417 1.37 7.44 18.12
CA ILE A 417 0.83 8.25 19.21
C ILE A 417 0.74 7.43 20.50
N LEU A 418 1.13 8.00 21.62
CA LEU A 418 0.96 7.41 22.95
C LEU A 418 -0.44 7.71 23.52
N SER A 419 -0.82 7.03 24.60
CA SER A 419 -2.12 7.21 25.26
C SER A 419 -2.37 8.63 25.82
N ASP A 420 -1.32 9.46 25.94
CA ASP A 420 -1.42 10.88 26.31
C ASP A 420 -1.63 11.82 25.10
N GLY A 421 -1.70 11.27 23.88
CA GLY A 421 -1.91 12.03 22.65
C GLY A 421 -0.64 12.65 22.06
N THR A 422 0.53 12.44 22.66
CA THR A 422 1.81 12.87 22.10
C THR A 422 2.32 11.90 21.04
N VAL A 423 3.05 12.41 20.04
CA VAL A 423 3.62 11.60 18.96
C VAL A 423 5.01 11.14 19.38
N ILE A 424 5.19 9.84 19.55
CA ILE A 424 6.48 9.22 19.93
C ILE A 424 7.32 8.82 18.72
N GLY A 425 6.72 8.70 17.53
CA GLY A 425 7.45 8.47 16.30
C GLY A 425 6.64 8.72 15.02
N ILE A 426 7.34 8.68 13.89
CA ILE A 426 6.77 8.84 12.55
C ILE A 426 6.82 7.48 11.86
N ALA A 427 5.65 6.90 11.59
CA ALA A 427 5.51 5.59 10.96
C ALA A 427 6.31 5.55 9.66
N THR A 428 7.17 4.55 9.50
CA THR A 428 7.98 4.38 8.30
C THR A 428 7.97 2.94 7.82
N MET A 429 7.89 2.76 6.51
CA MET A 429 7.97 1.45 5.88
C MET A 429 9.44 1.09 5.64
N GLY A 430 10.21 0.94 6.71
CA GLY A 430 11.64 0.62 6.65
C GLY A 430 11.91 -0.75 7.27
N LEU A 431 12.38 -1.71 6.48
CA LEU A 431 12.77 -3.10 6.82
C LEU A 431 11.64 -4.13 6.74
N LYS A 432 11.44 -4.67 5.53
CA LYS A 432 10.65 -5.89 5.27
C LYS A 432 11.38 -7.13 5.80
N VAL A 433 11.46 -7.30 7.12
CA VAL A 433 12.05 -8.50 7.74
C VAL A 433 11.12 -9.02 8.84
N GLY A 434 10.39 -10.11 8.57
CA GLY A 434 9.57 -10.81 9.59
C GLY A 434 8.18 -10.21 9.87
N GLN A 435 7.30 -11.01 10.46
CA GLN A 435 5.95 -10.59 10.88
C GLN A 435 6.01 -9.65 12.10
N ASN A 436 5.10 -8.67 12.18
CA ASN A 436 5.00 -7.68 13.26
C ASN A 436 6.28 -6.87 13.54
N LEU A 437 7.19 -6.80 12.57
CA LEU A 437 8.38 -5.95 12.63
C LEU A 437 8.09 -4.65 11.87
N ASN A 438 7.41 -3.72 12.53
CA ASN A 438 7.13 -2.40 11.99
C ASN A 438 8.03 -1.36 12.67
N PHE A 439 8.33 -0.28 11.96
CA PHE A 439 9.23 0.75 12.45
C PHE A 439 8.63 2.14 12.37
N ALA A 440 9.08 2.99 13.29
CA ALA A 440 8.83 4.42 13.25
C ALA A 440 10.13 5.16 13.54
N ILE A 441 10.41 6.24 12.79
CA ILE A 441 11.51 7.14 13.13
C ILE A 441 11.14 7.81 14.45
N ALA A 442 12.00 7.71 15.48
CA ALA A 442 11.68 8.24 16.79
C ALA A 442 11.50 9.76 16.74
N SER A 443 10.53 10.30 17.47
CA SER A 443 10.32 11.75 17.58
C SER A 443 11.55 12.49 18.11
N ALA A 444 12.31 11.85 19.01
CA ALA A 444 13.60 12.34 19.48
C ALA A 444 14.61 12.57 18.32
N GLU A 445 14.53 11.75 17.27
CA GLU A 445 15.37 11.86 16.08
C GLU A 445 14.93 13.00 15.17
N VAL A 446 13.63 13.21 15.04
CA VAL A 446 13.08 14.38 14.34
C VAL A 446 13.61 15.67 14.99
N ILE A 447 13.60 15.75 16.31
CA ILE A 447 14.09 16.91 17.08
C ILE A 447 15.61 17.09 16.89
N ALA A 448 16.39 16.00 17.01
CA ALA A 448 17.84 16.04 16.84
C ALA A 448 18.28 16.43 15.41
N SER A 449 17.50 16.05 14.39
CA SER A 449 17.82 16.34 12.98
C SER A 449 17.80 17.84 12.62
N ALA A 450 17.24 18.69 13.50
CA ALA A 450 17.01 20.12 13.24
C ALA A 450 16.23 20.41 11.93
N LEU A 451 15.48 19.42 11.43
CA LEU A 451 14.61 19.55 10.28
C LEU A 451 13.42 20.48 10.58
N PHE A 452 12.96 20.49 11.84
CA PHE A 452 11.87 21.30 12.36
C PHE A 452 12.21 21.86 13.74
N ASP A 453 11.80 23.09 14.03
CA ASP A 453 11.90 23.69 15.37
C ASP A 453 10.68 23.29 16.22
N ALA A 454 10.90 22.36 17.15
CA ALA A 454 9.87 21.80 18.03
C ALA A 454 9.09 22.87 18.82
N ALA A 455 9.71 24.03 19.11
CA ALA A 455 9.06 25.14 19.82
C ALA A 455 7.86 25.74 19.06
N ARG A 456 7.70 25.41 17.77
CA ARG A 456 6.60 25.89 16.93
C ARG A 456 5.32 25.08 17.05
N MET A 457 5.33 23.97 17.80
CA MET A 457 4.14 23.15 18.09
C MET A 457 3.25 23.81 19.15
N LYS A 458 1.93 23.76 18.94
CA LYS A 458 0.89 24.23 19.89
C LYS A 458 -0.06 23.08 20.26
N HIS A 459 -0.55 23.07 21.50
CA HIS A 459 -1.43 22.02 22.03
C HIS A 459 -2.61 22.55 22.86
N GLN A 460 -3.71 21.79 22.84
CA GLN A 460 -4.78 21.82 23.84
C GLN A 460 -4.73 20.53 24.70
N PRO A 461 -4.30 20.58 25.97
CA PRO A 461 -4.08 19.39 26.81
C PRO A 461 -5.33 18.53 27.03
N LEU A 462 -5.13 17.21 27.19
CA LEU A 462 -6.13 16.31 27.79
C LEU A 462 -6.40 16.80 29.21
N GLN A 463 -7.57 17.41 29.47
CA GLN A 463 -8.00 17.62 30.83
C GLN A 463 -8.20 16.25 31.49
N SER A 464 -7.25 15.84 32.32
CA SER A 464 -7.47 14.81 33.31
C SER A 464 -8.60 15.32 34.21
N LYS A 465 -9.75 14.65 34.22
CA LYS A 465 -10.60 14.75 35.42
C LYS A 465 -9.71 14.29 36.58
N LYS A 466 -9.41 15.23 37.50
CA LYS A 466 -8.83 14.87 38.80
C LYS A 466 -9.74 13.82 39.47
N PRO A 467 -9.15 12.90 40.24
CA PRO A 467 -9.87 11.76 40.83
C PRO A 467 -11.08 12.20 41.66
#